data_AF-A0A1Q3TIU3-F1
#
_entry.id   AF-A0A1Q3TIU3-F1
#
_cell.length_a   1.000
_cell.length_b   1.000
_cell.length_c   1.000
_cell.angle_alpha   90.00
_cell.angle_beta   90.00
_cell.angle_gamma   90.00
#
_symmetry.space_group_name_H-M   'P 1'
#
loop_
_entity.id
_entity.type
_entity.pdbx_description
1 polymer ?
#
loop_
_entity_poly.entity_id
_entity_poly.type
_entity_poly.pdbx_seq_one_letter_code
_entity_poly.pdbx_strand_id
1 'polypeptide(L)'
;MTVDGRADSPDPVSPKGRDRRRRLLSRRSLVWIVIAVVLAVPAVVLPHLDLPAGGLIPIAQSLLPAGALGLLVVAVVAAVSRAWIGATVLVAGAVLSVLPVLNPVAAGAGDCTASTPLTVLSFNAKFAGADPRQLADLIRDEGADVVILVETDEHLIGQILVGQGLAETLPYRTKQVSTNAYKGSVILSAHPLSAEEGIPGSVFEQVSAVAALPDGSAVRVAAVHPPPPVGQPGDWYEAVTAIDEWIQATSEPRLVVAGDFNSSFSHPVFRRLAVPG
;
A
#
# COMPACT_ATOMS: atom_id res chain seq x y z
N MET A 1 15.56 -55.46 86.13
CA MET A 1 16.89 -55.18 85.55
C MET A 1 16.71 -55.13 84.03
N THR A 2 16.43 -53.95 83.46
CA THR A 2 17.41 -52.93 82.97
C THR A 2 18.01 -53.41 81.63
N VAL A 3 18.02 -52.72 80.49
CA VAL A 3 17.90 -51.29 80.08
C VAL A 3 17.42 -51.32 78.61
N ASP A 4 16.38 -50.62 78.19
CA ASP A 4 16.37 -49.30 77.52
C ASP A 4 17.46 -49.08 76.43
N GLY A 5 17.09 -48.53 75.26
CA GLY A 5 18.04 -48.39 74.14
C GLY A 5 17.45 -47.95 72.81
N ARG A 6 16.81 -46.78 72.81
CA ARG A 6 16.32 -46.02 71.66
C ARG A 6 17.43 -45.73 70.63
N ALA A 7 17.13 -45.87 69.34
CA ALA A 7 17.73 -45.08 68.28
C ALA A 7 16.80 -45.02 67.04
N ASP A 8 15.93 -44.02 67.04
CA ASP A 8 15.32 -43.46 65.83
C ASP A 8 16.42 -43.19 64.80
N SER A 9 16.32 -43.82 63.63
CA SER A 9 17.03 -43.39 62.43
C SER A 9 15.97 -42.81 61.48
N PRO A 10 16.04 -41.52 61.13
CA PRO A 10 15.08 -40.95 60.20
C PRO A 10 15.34 -41.53 58.82
N ASP A 11 14.32 -42.17 58.23
CA ASP A 11 14.32 -42.50 56.81
C ASP A 11 14.62 -41.23 56.02
N PRO A 12 15.63 -41.21 55.13
CA PRO A 12 15.87 -40.06 54.30
C PRO A 12 14.67 -39.91 53.37
N VAL A 13 13.91 -38.84 53.59
CA VAL A 13 12.93 -38.29 52.66
C VAL A 13 13.58 -38.26 51.28
N SER A 14 13.22 -39.21 50.43
CA SER A 14 13.62 -39.20 49.03
C SER A 14 13.11 -37.88 48.45
N PRO A 15 13.99 -36.97 47.99
CA PRO A 15 13.52 -35.76 47.37
C PRO A 15 12.86 -36.19 46.08
N LYS A 16 11.51 -36.16 46.07
CA LYS A 16 10.73 -36.01 44.85
C LYS A 16 11.48 -35.00 43.99
N GLY A 17 12.10 -35.48 42.92
CA GLY A 17 12.78 -34.67 41.92
C GLY A 17 11.77 -33.79 41.19
N ARG A 18 11.26 -32.77 41.90
CA ARG A 18 10.85 -31.53 41.29
C ARG A 18 12.14 -30.83 40.87
N ASP A 19 12.11 -30.31 39.66
CA ASP A 19 13.00 -29.26 39.17
C ASP A 19 14.39 -29.63 38.60
N ARG A 20 14.41 -30.53 37.61
CA ARG A 20 15.23 -30.27 36.40
C ARG A 20 14.36 -30.14 35.16
N ARG A 21 13.76 -28.95 35.10
CA ARG A 21 13.12 -28.30 33.96
C ARG A 21 14.01 -28.33 32.70
N ARG A 22 13.91 -29.40 31.92
CA ARG A 22 13.82 -29.27 30.47
C ARG A 22 12.52 -29.94 30.08
N ARG A 23 11.43 -29.17 30.09
CA ARG A 23 10.21 -29.56 29.36
C ARG A 23 10.63 -29.65 27.90
N LEU A 24 11.09 -30.82 27.47
CA LEU A 24 11.23 -31.11 26.06
C LEU A 24 9.85 -30.84 25.45
N LEU A 25 9.78 -29.88 24.54
CA LEU A 25 8.55 -29.51 23.86
C LEU A 25 7.91 -30.79 23.32
N SER A 26 6.60 -30.94 23.51
CA SER A 26 5.91 -32.10 22.95
C SER A 26 6.14 -32.13 21.44
N ARG A 27 6.23 -33.31 20.81
CA ARG A 27 6.39 -33.43 19.34
C ARG A 27 5.34 -32.57 18.60
N ARG A 28 4.12 -32.51 19.13
CA ARG A 28 3.03 -31.65 18.62
C ARG A 28 3.38 -30.16 18.69
N SER A 29 3.94 -29.71 19.81
CA SER A 29 4.39 -28.32 19.97
C SER A 29 5.53 -27.97 19.00
N LEU A 30 6.45 -28.90 18.76
CA LEU A 30 7.54 -28.71 17.79
C LEU A 30 6.99 -28.57 16.36
N VAL A 31 6.04 -29.41 15.95
CA VAL A 31 5.40 -29.32 14.63
C VAL A 31 4.72 -27.96 14.44
N TRP A 32 3.98 -27.49 15.44
CA TRP A 32 3.34 -26.17 15.38
C TRP A 32 4.33 -25.01 15.32
N ILE A 33 5.48 -25.11 16.01
CA ILE A 33 6.53 -24.10 15.91
C ILE A 33 7.13 -24.08 14.51
N VAL A 34 7.38 -25.24 13.90
CA VAL A 34 7.88 -25.32 12.52
C VAL A 34 6.88 -24.71 11.54
N ILE A 35 5.59 -25.07 11.62
CA ILE A 35 4.53 -24.47 10.81
C ILE A 35 4.50 -22.96 11.00
N ALA A 36 4.53 -22.50 12.26
CA ALA A 36 4.48 -21.08 12.58
C ALA A 36 5.66 -20.31 11.97
N VAL A 37 6.88 -20.82 12.09
CA VAL A 37 8.08 -20.18 11.52
C VAL A 37 8.03 -20.17 9.99
N VAL A 38 7.65 -21.29 9.36
CA VAL A 38 7.56 -21.40 7.90
C VAL A 38 6.54 -20.43 7.30
N LEU A 39 5.45 -20.13 8.02
CA LEU A 39 4.44 -19.17 7.57
C LEU A 39 4.76 -17.72 7.95
N ALA A 40 5.21 -17.48 9.18
CA ALA A 40 5.45 -16.14 9.70
C ALA A 40 6.68 -15.48 9.08
N VAL A 41 7.79 -16.22 8.89
CA VAL A 41 9.04 -15.61 8.40
C VAL A 41 8.87 -15.03 6.98
N PRO A 42 8.33 -15.76 5.99
CA PRO A 42 8.09 -15.17 4.66
C PRO A 42 7.15 -13.96 4.73
N ALA A 43 6.08 -14.03 5.52
CA ALA A 43 5.14 -12.91 5.66
C ALA A 43 5.83 -11.64 6.22
N VAL A 44 6.75 -11.81 7.18
CA VAL A 44 7.52 -10.69 7.75
C VAL A 44 8.58 -10.18 6.78
N VAL A 45 9.25 -11.05 6.03
CA VAL A 45 10.34 -10.68 5.11
C VAL A 45 9.80 -10.02 3.83
N LEU A 46 8.68 -10.53 3.30
CA LEU A 46 8.12 -10.13 2.02
C LEU A 46 7.92 -8.61 1.83
N PRO A 47 7.36 -7.84 2.79
CA PRO A 47 7.22 -6.40 2.63
C PRO A 47 8.55 -5.66 2.62
N HIS A 48 9.70 -6.30 2.86
CA HIS A 48 11.03 -5.68 2.78
C HIS A 48 11.82 -6.08 1.54
N LEU A 49 11.29 -7.00 0.71
CA LEU A 49 11.94 -7.45 -0.51
C LEU A 49 11.66 -6.49 -1.66
N ASP A 50 12.66 -5.66 -1.97
CA ASP A 50 12.61 -4.71 -3.07
C ASP A 50 13.21 -5.30 -4.34
N LEU A 51 12.50 -6.25 -4.93
CA LEU A 51 12.96 -6.98 -6.11
C LEU A 51 11.78 -7.22 -7.07
N PRO A 52 11.97 -7.05 -8.39
CA PRO A 52 10.92 -7.32 -9.37
C PRO A 52 10.56 -8.81 -9.47
N ALA A 53 11.54 -9.72 -9.26
CA ALA A 53 11.42 -11.18 -9.11
C ALA A 53 10.27 -11.85 -9.91
N GLY A 54 10.17 -11.54 -11.22
CA GLY A 54 9.17 -12.15 -12.11
C GLY A 54 7.71 -11.90 -11.73
N GLY A 55 7.42 -10.88 -10.91
CA GLY A 55 6.06 -10.47 -10.51
C GLY A 55 5.46 -11.24 -9.35
N LEU A 56 6.01 -12.40 -8.98
CA LEU A 56 5.49 -13.18 -7.84
C LEU A 56 5.63 -12.43 -6.51
N ILE A 57 6.75 -11.73 -6.32
CA ILE A 57 6.98 -10.93 -5.10
C ILE A 57 5.95 -9.80 -4.97
N PRO A 58 5.79 -8.88 -5.94
CA PRO A 58 4.79 -7.81 -5.81
C PRO A 58 3.36 -8.34 -5.71
N ILE A 59 3.02 -9.40 -6.44
CA ILE A 59 1.71 -10.06 -6.29
C ILE A 59 1.52 -10.55 -4.85
N ALA A 60 2.49 -11.26 -4.29
CA ALA A 60 2.41 -11.74 -2.91
C ALA A 60 2.37 -10.58 -1.89
N GLN A 61 3.09 -9.49 -2.14
CA GLN A 61 3.05 -8.27 -1.31
C GLN A 61 1.64 -7.67 -1.27
N SER A 62 0.94 -7.59 -2.40
CA SER A 62 -0.44 -7.09 -2.44
C SER A 62 -1.42 -7.92 -1.59
N LEU A 63 -1.12 -9.20 -1.37
CA LEU A 63 -1.91 -10.12 -0.54
C LEU A 63 -1.56 -10.11 0.96
N LEU A 64 -0.58 -9.32 1.41
CA LEU A 64 -0.14 -9.30 2.80
C LEU A 64 -1.27 -9.08 3.83
N PRO A 65 -2.23 -8.14 3.67
CA PRO A 65 -3.32 -7.98 4.61
C PRO A 65 -4.17 -9.25 4.76
N ALA A 66 -4.48 -9.92 3.65
CA ALA A 66 -5.20 -11.20 3.67
C ALA A 66 -4.34 -12.33 4.25
N GLY A 67 -3.04 -12.34 3.96
CA GLY A 67 -2.07 -13.28 4.52
C GLY A 67 -1.98 -13.17 6.05
N ALA A 68 -1.95 -11.94 6.59
CA ALA A 68 -1.95 -11.69 8.03
C ALA A 68 -3.23 -12.23 8.70
N LEU A 69 -4.40 -12.04 8.08
CA LEU A 69 -5.64 -12.67 8.56
C LEU A 69 -5.55 -14.19 8.54
N GLY A 70 -4.97 -14.77 7.49
CA GLY A 70 -4.68 -16.21 7.41
C GLY A 70 -3.80 -16.69 8.56
N LEU A 71 -2.72 -15.97 8.89
CA LEU A 71 -1.86 -16.28 10.04
C LEU A 71 -2.63 -16.25 11.37
N LEU A 72 -3.53 -15.29 11.56
CA LEU A 72 -4.37 -15.21 12.76
C LEU A 72 -5.33 -16.41 12.87
N VAL A 73 -5.93 -16.84 11.76
CA VAL A 73 -6.77 -18.06 11.74
C VAL A 73 -5.96 -19.29 12.15
N VAL A 74 -4.76 -19.46 11.59
CA VAL A 74 -3.87 -20.58 11.97
C VAL A 74 -3.42 -20.45 13.43
N ALA A 75 -3.22 -19.23 13.94
CA ALA A 75 -2.88 -18.99 15.34
C ALA A 75 -3.99 -19.45 16.29
N VAL A 76 -5.26 -19.21 15.95
CA VAL A 76 -6.41 -19.71 16.71
C VAL A 76 -6.41 -21.24 16.74
N VAL A 77 -6.18 -21.90 15.60
CA VAL A 77 -6.09 -23.37 15.53
C VAL A 77 -4.95 -23.90 16.40
N ALA A 78 -3.78 -23.25 16.36
CA ALA A 78 -2.65 -23.60 17.20
C ALA A 78 -2.97 -23.40 18.70
N ALA A 79 -3.65 -22.31 19.07
CA ALA A 79 -4.06 -22.03 20.45
C ALA A 79 -5.07 -23.06 20.98
N VAL A 80 -6.09 -23.42 20.19
CA VAL A 80 -7.06 -24.49 20.51
C VAL A 80 -6.35 -25.83 20.66
N SER A 81 -5.31 -26.07 19.86
CA SER A 81 -4.43 -27.24 19.96
C SER A 81 -3.45 -27.19 21.15
N ARG A 82 -3.54 -26.16 22.01
CA ARG A 82 -2.64 -25.86 23.14
C ARG A 82 -1.17 -25.65 22.75
N ALA A 83 -0.91 -25.31 21.49
CA ALA A 83 0.41 -24.99 20.97
C ALA A 83 0.69 -23.48 21.06
N TRP A 84 0.67 -22.95 22.29
CA TRP A 84 0.75 -21.52 22.57
C TRP A 84 1.95 -20.81 21.95
N ILE A 85 3.14 -21.44 21.93
CA ILE A 85 4.34 -20.85 21.29
C ILE A 85 4.10 -20.64 19.79
N GLY A 86 3.56 -21.65 19.08
CA GLY A 86 3.25 -21.54 17.66
C GLY A 86 2.20 -20.45 17.39
N ALA A 87 1.16 -20.38 18.24
CA ALA A 87 0.15 -19.33 18.16
C ALA A 87 0.78 -17.93 18.35
N THR A 88 1.66 -17.74 19.33
CA THR A 88 2.35 -16.47 19.57
C THR A 88 3.24 -16.08 18.39
N VAL A 89 4.00 -17.02 17.81
CA VAL A 89 4.83 -16.75 16.62
C VAL A 89 3.98 -16.34 15.42
N LEU A 90 2.82 -16.98 15.22
CA LEU A 90 1.90 -16.62 14.14
C LEU A 90 1.27 -15.24 14.34
N VAL A 91 0.84 -14.90 15.56
CA VAL A 91 0.33 -13.57 15.89
C VAL A 91 1.42 -12.51 15.70
N ALA A 92 2.63 -12.75 16.20
CA ALA A 92 3.75 -11.85 16.00
C ALA A 92 4.07 -11.67 14.50
N GLY A 93 4.08 -12.76 13.74
CA GLY A 93 4.25 -12.74 12.29
C GLY A 93 3.18 -11.91 11.58
N ALA A 94 1.92 -12.08 11.94
CA ALA A 94 0.81 -11.30 11.39
C ALA A 94 1.00 -9.81 11.65
N VAL A 95 1.26 -9.43 12.92
CA VAL A 95 1.50 -8.02 13.28
C VAL A 95 2.69 -7.45 12.54
N LEU A 96 3.85 -8.11 12.61
CA LEU A 96 5.10 -7.63 11.99
C LEU A 96 4.96 -7.51 10.46
N SER A 97 4.24 -8.42 9.80
CA SER A 97 4.03 -8.39 8.34
C SER A 97 3.25 -7.18 7.84
N VAL A 98 2.37 -6.60 8.67
CA VAL A 98 1.54 -5.45 8.29
C VAL A 98 2.06 -4.13 8.83
N LEU A 99 3.05 -4.12 9.73
CA LEU A 99 3.64 -2.88 10.25
C LEU A 99 4.05 -1.89 9.15
N PRO A 100 4.69 -2.32 8.03
CA PRO A 100 5.04 -1.39 6.95
C PRO A 100 3.83 -0.78 6.24
N VAL A 101 2.67 -1.43 6.30
CA VAL A 101 1.41 -0.97 5.69
C VAL A 101 0.68 0.02 6.60
N LEU A 102 0.82 -0.14 7.92
CA LEU A 102 0.11 0.64 8.94
C LEU A 102 0.67 2.04 9.19
N ASN A 103 1.75 2.43 8.50
CA ASN A 103 2.41 3.73 8.69
C ASN A 103 2.34 4.60 7.42
N PRO A 104 1.15 4.99 6.91
CA PRO A 104 1.11 5.58 5.59
C PRO A 104 1.41 7.08 5.62
N VAL A 105 0.75 7.88 6.47
CA VAL A 105 0.84 9.35 6.46
C VAL A 105 0.38 9.89 7.82
N ALA A 106 1.16 9.74 8.88
CA ALA A 106 0.84 10.31 10.21
C ALA A 106 1.98 11.14 10.83
N ALA A 107 3.17 11.07 10.25
CA ALA A 107 4.31 11.86 10.70
C ALA A 107 4.48 13.07 9.78
N GLY A 108 3.75 14.16 10.03
CA GLY A 108 4.12 15.47 9.46
C GLY A 108 3.02 16.37 8.93
N ALA A 109 1.78 15.89 8.77
CA ALA A 109 0.66 16.80 8.55
C ALA A 109 0.28 17.45 9.89
N GLY A 110 1.04 18.45 10.32
CA GLY A 110 0.48 19.45 11.23
C GLY A 110 -0.75 20.06 10.57
N ASP A 111 -1.68 20.60 11.37
CA ASP A 111 -2.84 21.34 10.84
C ASP A 111 -2.33 22.55 10.01
N CYS A 112 -2.13 22.32 8.72
CA CYS A 112 -1.74 23.35 7.77
C CYS A 112 -3.03 23.95 7.19
N THR A 113 -3.44 25.10 7.70
CA THR A 113 -4.53 25.87 7.07
C THR A 113 -4.02 26.45 5.76
N ALA A 114 -4.44 25.89 4.62
CA ALA A 114 -4.17 26.48 3.32
C ALA A 114 -4.98 27.77 3.14
N SER A 115 -4.35 28.82 2.64
CA SER A 115 -5.04 30.07 2.25
C SER A 115 -6.00 29.85 1.07
N THR A 116 -5.68 28.87 0.22
CA THR A 116 -6.45 28.48 -0.95
C THR A 116 -6.53 26.96 -0.97
N PRO A 117 -7.66 26.35 -0.56
CA PRO A 117 -7.84 24.90 -0.68
C PRO A 117 -7.87 24.50 -2.16
N LEU A 118 -7.39 23.29 -2.44
CA LEU A 118 -7.44 22.67 -3.77
C LEU A 118 -8.00 21.27 -3.61
N THR A 119 -9.09 20.97 -4.31
CA THR A 119 -9.69 19.63 -4.33
C THR A 119 -9.21 18.88 -5.56
N VAL A 120 -8.50 17.77 -5.36
CA VAL A 120 -8.02 16.90 -6.43
C VAL A 120 -8.75 15.56 -6.37
N LEU A 121 -9.52 15.24 -7.41
CA LEU A 121 -10.17 13.94 -7.58
C LEU A 121 -9.32 13.07 -8.50
N SER A 122 -8.97 11.87 -8.03
CA SER A 122 -8.33 10.85 -8.87
C SER A 122 -9.30 9.70 -9.12
N PHE A 123 -9.47 9.32 -10.38
CA PHE A 123 -10.41 8.27 -10.77
C PHE A 123 -9.82 7.38 -11.87
N ASN A 124 -9.86 6.07 -11.65
CA ASN A 124 -9.57 5.08 -12.69
C ASN A 124 -10.88 4.73 -13.42
N ALA A 125 -10.95 5.06 -14.71
CA ALA A 125 -12.13 4.92 -15.55
C ALA A 125 -12.36 3.50 -16.09
N LYS A 126 -11.56 2.51 -15.65
CA LYS A 126 -11.68 1.10 -15.98
C LYS A 126 -11.74 0.88 -17.50
N PHE A 127 -10.63 1.18 -18.16
CA PHE A 127 -10.49 1.12 -19.61
C PHE A 127 -11.56 1.95 -20.35
N ALA A 128 -11.92 3.10 -19.78
CA ALA A 128 -12.98 4.04 -20.17
C ALA A 128 -14.41 3.46 -20.14
N GLY A 129 -14.62 2.36 -19.41
CA GLY A 129 -15.94 1.76 -19.18
C GLY A 129 -16.77 2.44 -18.08
N ALA A 130 -16.32 3.58 -17.56
CA ALA A 130 -17.05 4.36 -16.56
C ALA A 130 -18.35 4.96 -17.15
N ASP A 131 -19.40 5.02 -16.34
CA ASP A 131 -20.62 5.72 -16.73
C ASP A 131 -20.37 7.25 -16.68
N PRO A 132 -20.54 7.98 -17.79
CA PRO A 132 -20.19 9.39 -17.86
C PRO A 132 -21.07 10.27 -16.98
N ARG A 133 -22.34 9.89 -16.73
CA ARG A 133 -23.23 10.64 -15.84
C ARG A 133 -22.79 10.51 -14.40
N GLN A 134 -22.60 9.28 -13.93
CA GLN A 134 -22.15 9.02 -12.56
C GLN A 134 -20.78 9.64 -12.28
N LEU A 135 -19.85 9.59 -13.24
CA LEU A 135 -18.55 10.24 -13.11
C LEU A 135 -18.68 11.77 -13.04
N ALA A 136 -19.53 12.37 -13.89
CA ALA A 136 -19.74 13.82 -13.84
C ALA A 136 -20.44 14.26 -12.55
N ASP A 137 -21.39 13.49 -12.05
CA ASP A 137 -22.06 13.75 -10.78
C ASP A 137 -21.06 13.67 -9.62
N LEU A 138 -20.21 12.64 -9.57
CA LEU A 138 -19.12 12.54 -8.60
C LEU A 138 -18.17 13.75 -8.63
N ILE A 139 -17.74 14.18 -9.82
CA ILE A 139 -16.87 15.35 -9.98
C ILE A 139 -17.50 16.61 -9.37
N ARG A 140 -18.82 16.80 -9.55
CA ARG A 140 -19.55 17.95 -9.00
C ARG A 140 -19.76 17.82 -7.50
N ASP A 141 -20.15 16.64 -7.03
CA ASP A 141 -20.47 16.37 -5.63
C ASP A 141 -19.23 16.55 -4.73
N GLU A 142 -18.06 16.14 -5.21
CA GLU A 142 -16.79 16.37 -4.52
C GLU A 142 -16.25 17.79 -4.69
N GLY A 143 -16.80 18.59 -5.62
CA GLY A 143 -16.32 19.94 -5.91
C GLY A 143 -14.86 19.96 -6.39
N ALA A 144 -14.51 19.06 -7.31
CA ALA A 144 -13.13 18.89 -7.75
C ALA A 144 -12.65 20.07 -8.62
N ASP A 145 -11.54 20.70 -8.22
CA ASP A 145 -10.84 21.73 -9.01
C ASP A 145 -9.94 21.10 -10.08
N VAL A 146 -9.38 19.93 -9.77
CA VAL A 146 -8.53 19.16 -10.67
C VAL A 146 -8.98 17.70 -10.65
N VAL A 147 -9.19 17.12 -11.84
CA VAL A 147 -9.55 15.72 -12.02
C VAL A 147 -8.43 15.01 -12.75
N ILE A 148 -7.87 14.00 -12.10
CA ILE A 148 -6.93 13.04 -12.69
C ILE A 148 -7.73 11.82 -13.11
N LEU A 149 -7.85 11.62 -14.42
CA LEU A 149 -8.58 10.50 -14.99
C LEU A 149 -7.58 9.57 -15.68
N VAL A 150 -7.47 8.34 -15.17
CA VAL A 150 -6.60 7.28 -15.71
C VAL A 150 -7.45 6.15 -16.29
N GLU A 151 -6.83 5.34 -17.13
CA GLU A 151 -7.52 4.36 -17.99
C GLU A 151 -8.68 4.98 -18.78
N THR A 152 -8.48 6.16 -19.38
CA THR A 152 -9.52 6.90 -20.12
C THR A 152 -9.20 7.03 -21.60
N ASP A 153 -10.17 7.48 -22.38
CA ASP A 153 -10.02 7.88 -23.77
C ASP A 153 -10.71 9.23 -24.06
N GLU A 154 -10.52 9.74 -25.27
CA GLU A 154 -11.16 10.98 -25.75
C GLU A 154 -12.69 10.88 -25.82
N HIS A 155 -13.24 9.68 -25.94
CA HIS A 155 -14.69 9.48 -26.02
C HIS A 155 -15.34 9.74 -24.65
N LEU A 156 -14.84 9.12 -23.58
CA LEU A 156 -15.32 9.38 -22.22
C LEU A 156 -15.10 10.85 -21.82
N ILE A 157 -13.93 11.42 -22.14
CA ILE A 157 -13.62 12.85 -21.87
C ILE A 157 -14.64 13.76 -22.56
N GLY A 158 -14.97 13.50 -23.83
CA GLY A 158 -16.00 14.26 -24.56
C GLY A 158 -17.39 14.10 -23.94
N GLN A 159 -17.75 12.90 -23.49
CA GLN A 159 -19.04 12.64 -22.84
C GLN A 159 -19.19 13.40 -21.51
N ILE A 160 -18.14 13.51 -20.70
CA ILE A 160 -18.21 14.24 -19.43
C ILE A 160 -18.12 15.75 -19.63
N LEU A 161 -17.19 16.25 -20.47
CA LEU A 161 -17.01 17.69 -20.65
C LEU A 161 -18.16 18.31 -21.44
N VAL A 162 -18.53 17.73 -22.58
CA VAL A 162 -19.58 18.27 -23.44
C VAL A 162 -20.93 17.66 -23.09
N GLY A 163 -21.00 16.34 -23.01
CA GLY A 163 -22.26 15.64 -22.78
C GLY A 163 -22.87 15.88 -21.39
N GLN A 164 -22.05 16.09 -20.36
CA GLN A 164 -22.50 16.39 -18.99
C GLN A 164 -22.20 17.83 -18.55
N GLY A 165 -21.70 18.69 -19.45
CA GLY A 165 -21.51 20.11 -19.18
C GLY A 165 -20.34 20.47 -18.25
N LEU A 166 -19.37 19.57 -18.02
CA LEU A 166 -18.19 19.89 -17.21
C LEU A 166 -17.18 20.79 -17.93
N ALA A 167 -17.35 21.09 -19.22
CA ALA A 167 -16.48 22.02 -19.95
C ALA A 167 -16.48 23.44 -19.35
N GLU A 168 -17.55 23.85 -18.65
CA GLU A 168 -17.63 25.16 -18.00
C GLU A 168 -16.82 25.22 -16.70
N THR A 169 -16.76 24.11 -15.96
CA THR A 169 -16.09 24.02 -14.65
C THR A 169 -14.67 23.48 -14.74
N LEU A 170 -14.36 22.68 -15.76
CA LEU A 170 -13.04 22.10 -16.04
C LEU A 170 -12.59 22.43 -17.48
N PRO A 171 -12.45 23.73 -17.85
CA PRO A 171 -12.16 24.13 -19.22
C PRO A 171 -10.73 23.83 -19.67
N TYR A 172 -9.81 23.53 -18.75
CA TYR A 172 -8.41 23.27 -19.05
C TYR A 172 -8.11 21.78 -18.98
N ARG A 173 -7.25 21.31 -19.89
CA ARG A 173 -6.76 19.93 -19.88
C ARG A 173 -5.36 19.80 -20.43
N THR A 174 -4.70 18.71 -20.05
CA THR A 174 -3.47 18.25 -20.73
C THR A 174 -3.78 17.72 -22.14
N LYS A 175 -2.73 17.39 -22.89
CA LYS A 175 -2.80 16.84 -24.26
C LYS A 175 -3.81 15.72 -24.45
N GLN A 176 -4.12 15.47 -25.72
CA GLN A 176 -4.94 14.34 -26.13
C GLN A 176 -4.34 13.02 -25.66
N VAL A 177 -5.22 12.16 -25.17
CA VAL A 177 -4.92 10.79 -24.75
C VAL A 177 -4.76 9.93 -26.00
N SER A 178 -3.86 8.94 -25.98
CA SER A 178 -3.77 7.99 -27.09
C SER A 178 -5.07 7.23 -27.29
N THR A 179 -5.21 6.61 -28.46
CA THR A 179 -6.40 5.82 -28.83
C THR A 179 -6.64 4.58 -27.96
N ASN A 180 -5.77 4.33 -27.00
CA ASN A 180 -5.77 3.11 -26.22
C ASN A 180 -6.13 3.39 -24.76
N ALA A 181 -7.41 3.21 -24.44
CA ALA A 181 -7.99 3.61 -23.17
C ALA A 181 -7.23 3.06 -21.95
N TYR A 182 -6.70 1.83 -21.99
CA TYR A 182 -6.00 1.25 -20.82
C TYR A 182 -4.69 1.93 -20.44
N LYS A 183 -4.12 2.74 -21.34
CA LYS A 183 -2.89 3.50 -21.06
C LYS A 183 -3.17 4.97 -20.79
N GLY A 184 -4.39 5.42 -21.04
CA GLY A 184 -4.69 6.83 -21.19
C GLY A 184 -4.80 7.56 -19.88
N SER A 185 -4.17 8.72 -19.79
CA SER A 185 -4.19 9.57 -18.60
C SER A 185 -4.37 11.03 -19.00
N VAL A 186 -5.25 11.75 -18.31
CA VAL A 186 -5.49 13.18 -18.52
C VAL A 186 -5.63 13.90 -17.19
N ILE A 187 -5.19 15.15 -17.17
CA ILE A 187 -5.54 16.12 -16.12
C ILE A 187 -6.58 17.06 -16.70
N LEU A 188 -7.74 17.15 -16.06
CA LEU A 188 -8.77 18.17 -16.30
C LEU A 188 -8.73 19.17 -15.14
N SER A 189 -8.91 20.45 -15.41
CA SER A 189 -8.66 21.50 -14.41
C SER A 189 -9.58 22.69 -14.59
N ALA A 190 -10.06 23.22 -13.47
CA ALA A 190 -10.72 24.52 -13.34
C ALA A 190 -9.73 25.69 -13.53
N HIS A 191 -8.44 25.41 -13.32
CA HIS A 191 -7.35 26.38 -13.36
C HIS A 191 -6.49 26.25 -14.62
N PRO A 192 -5.97 27.35 -15.19
CA PRO A 192 -5.09 27.31 -16.35
C PRO A 192 -3.90 26.39 -16.12
N LEU A 193 -3.64 25.51 -17.08
CA LEU A 193 -2.52 24.57 -17.07
C LEU A 193 -1.37 25.11 -17.95
N SER A 194 -0.15 24.92 -17.48
CA SER A 194 1.09 25.29 -18.17
C SER A 194 2.20 24.28 -17.88
N ALA A 195 3.34 24.40 -18.55
CA ALA A 195 4.52 23.54 -18.34
C ALA A 195 4.19 22.04 -18.35
N GLU A 196 3.35 21.61 -19.30
CA GLU A 196 3.00 20.21 -19.46
C GLU A 196 4.24 19.38 -19.83
N GLU A 197 4.44 18.27 -19.14
CA GLU A 197 5.49 17.29 -19.47
C GLU A 197 5.03 15.85 -19.18
N GLY A 198 5.69 14.90 -19.84
CA GLY A 198 5.51 13.47 -19.53
C GLY A 198 6.38 13.06 -18.35
N ILE A 199 5.86 12.15 -17.51
CA ILE A 199 6.66 11.49 -16.47
C ILE A 199 7.33 10.26 -17.10
N PRO A 200 8.67 10.16 -17.08
CA PRO A 200 9.42 9.13 -17.82
C PRO A 200 9.24 7.73 -17.22
N GLY A 201 9.80 6.73 -17.91
CA GLY A 201 9.94 5.37 -17.39
C GLY A 201 8.67 4.50 -17.38
N SER A 202 7.57 4.97 -17.96
CA SER A 202 6.33 4.20 -18.08
C SER A 202 5.97 3.91 -19.53
N VAL A 203 5.46 2.69 -19.77
CA VAL A 203 4.83 2.28 -21.03
C VAL A 203 3.37 2.73 -21.13
N PHE A 204 2.80 3.27 -20.04
CA PHE A 204 1.48 3.89 -19.96
C PHE A 204 1.65 5.43 -19.94
N GLU A 205 0.59 6.17 -20.26
CA GLU A 205 0.67 7.62 -20.25
C GLU A 205 0.69 8.15 -18.82
N GLN A 206 1.66 9.02 -18.57
CA GLN A 206 1.78 9.77 -17.33
C GLN A 206 2.12 11.19 -17.70
N VAL A 207 1.39 12.14 -17.14
CA VAL A 207 1.50 13.55 -17.51
C VAL A 207 1.48 14.40 -16.26
N SER A 208 2.23 15.49 -16.26
CA SER A 208 2.11 16.53 -15.27
C SER A 208 1.91 17.88 -15.93
N ALA A 209 1.30 18.80 -15.20
CA ALA A 209 1.17 20.20 -15.60
C ALA A 209 1.13 21.08 -14.35
N VAL A 210 1.46 22.36 -14.53
CA VAL A 210 1.39 23.38 -13.48
C VAL A 210 0.06 24.13 -13.58
N ALA A 211 -0.76 24.02 -12.55
CA ALA A 211 -2.02 24.74 -12.40
C ALA A 211 -1.79 26.08 -11.68
N ALA A 212 -2.26 27.18 -12.28
CA ALA A 212 -2.19 28.53 -11.69
C ALA A 212 -3.42 28.82 -10.82
N LEU A 213 -3.21 29.02 -9.51
CA LEU A 213 -4.29 29.20 -8.54
C LEU A 213 -4.73 30.67 -8.42
N PRO A 214 -5.96 30.95 -7.95
CA PRO A 214 -6.50 32.31 -7.87
C PRO A 214 -5.74 33.28 -6.96
N ASP A 215 -4.99 32.77 -5.99
CA ASP A 215 -4.14 33.56 -5.08
C ASP A 215 -2.76 33.93 -5.68
N GLY A 216 -2.54 33.60 -6.95
CA GLY A 216 -1.29 33.83 -7.66
C GLY A 216 -0.21 32.78 -7.40
N SER A 217 -0.50 31.77 -6.56
CA SER A 217 0.38 30.62 -6.40
C SER A 217 0.18 29.59 -7.51
N ALA A 218 1.07 28.59 -7.56
CA ALA A 218 0.98 27.50 -8.53
C ALA A 218 1.24 26.15 -7.85
N VAL A 219 0.68 25.11 -8.43
CA VAL A 219 0.84 23.72 -7.99
C VAL A 219 1.11 22.84 -9.21
N ARG A 220 2.15 22.01 -9.14
CA ARG A 220 2.34 20.96 -10.13
C ARG A 220 1.44 19.79 -9.77
N VAL A 221 0.65 19.32 -10.73
CA VAL A 221 -0.19 18.14 -10.58
C VAL A 221 0.28 17.09 -11.57
N ALA A 222 0.44 15.86 -11.10
CA ALA A 222 0.87 14.71 -11.87
C ALA A 222 -0.21 13.63 -11.85
N ALA A 223 -0.64 13.22 -13.04
CA ALA A 223 -1.44 12.03 -13.28
C ALA A 223 -0.50 10.84 -13.53
N VAL A 224 -0.47 9.89 -12.58
CA VAL A 224 0.36 8.68 -12.66
C VAL A 224 -0.49 7.43 -12.83
N HIS A 225 -0.05 6.55 -13.72
CA HIS A 225 -0.67 5.25 -13.94
C HIS A 225 0.38 4.26 -14.43
N PRO A 226 1.29 3.80 -13.57
CA PRO A 226 2.22 2.75 -13.95
C PRO A 226 1.44 1.47 -14.30
N PRO A 227 1.98 0.65 -15.22
CA PRO A 227 1.43 -0.66 -15.53
C PRO A 227 1.23 -1.54 -14.29
N PRO A 228 0.21 -2.42 -14.21
CA PRO A 228 0.09 -3.37 -13.11
C PRO A 228 1.27 -4.36 -13.06
N PRO A 229 1.69 -4.83 -11.87
CA PRO A 229 2.77 -5.82 -11.76
C PRO A 229 2.41 -7.20 -12.33
N VAL A 230 1.11 -7.50 -12.50
CA VAL A 230 0.64 -8.76 -13.08
C VAL A 230 0.91 -8.77 -14.59
N GLY A 231 1.73 -9.72 -15.05
CA GLY A 231 2.07 -9.89 -16.46
C GLY A 231 3.20 -8.99 -16.97
N GLN A 232 3.51 -7.89 -16.28
CA GLN A 232 4.54 -6.92 -16.68
C GLN A 232 5.29 -6.31 -15.47
N PRO A 233 5.88 -7.14 -14.59
CA PRO A 233 6.49 -6.69 -13.35
C PRO A 233 7.76 -5.83 -13.54
N GLY A 234 8.44 -5.97 -14.68
CA GLY A 234 9.59 -5.13 -15.04
C GLY A 234 9.17 -3.70 -15.30
N ASP A 235 8.23 -3.52 -16.23
CA ASP A 235 7.67 -2.21 -16.59
C ASP A 235 7.01 -1.52 -15.39
N TRP A 236 6.33 -2.29 -14.51
CA TRP A 236 5.79 -1.76 -13.25
C TRP A 236 6.89 -1.21 -12.35
N TYR A 237 7.95 -2.00 -12.11
CA TYR A 237 9.02 -1.61 -11.20
C TYR A 237 9.80 -0.40 -11.72
N GLU A 238 10.07 -0.37 -13.03
CA GLU A 238 10.70 0.76 -13.71
C GLU A 238 9.84 2.02 -13.59
N ALA A 239 8.54 1.93 -13.88
CA ALA A 239 7.63 3.08 -13.83
C ALA A 239 7.47 3.65 -12.42
N VAL A 240 7.31 2.81 -11.38
CA VAL A 240 7.19 3.30 -10.00
C VAL A 240 8.51 3.91 -9.52
N THR A 241 9.65 3.35 -9.92
CA THR A 241 10.97 3.94 -9.62
C THR A 241 11.16 5.29 -10.32
N ALA A 242 10.76 5.40 -11.59
CA ALA A 242 10.86 6.65 -12.34
C ALA A 242 9.93 7.75 -11.79
N ILE A 243 8.78 7.40 -11.21
CA ILE A 243 7.93 8.35 -10.48
C ILE A 243 8.66 8.90 -9.26
N ASP A 244 9.31 8.04 -8.45
CA ASP A 244 10.11 8.47 -7.29
C ASP A 244 11.24 9.42 -7.73
N GLU A 245 12.03 9.04 -8.73
CA GLU A 245 13.11 9.87 -9.29
C GLU A 245 12.60 11.22 -9.81
N TRP A 246 11.45 11.23 -10.49
CA TRP A 246 10.81 12.45 -10.99
C TRP A 246 10.32 13.35 -9.85
N ILE A 247 9.74 12.79 -8.79
CA ILE A 247 9.35 13.54 -7.58
C ILE A 247 10.59 14.21 -6.97
N GLN A 248 11.70 13.49 -6.81
CA GLN A 248 12.94 14.04 -6.23
C GLN A 248 13.58 15.12 -7.11
N ALA A 249 13.40 15.04 -8.43
CA ALA A 249 13.91 16.03 -9.38
C ALA A 249 13.00 17.26 -9.53
N THR A 250 11.74 17.18 -9.08
CA THR A 250 10.76 18.27 -9.20
C THR A 250 11.09 19.38 -8.21
N SER A 251 11.37 20.57 -8.72
CA SER A 251 11.80 21.73 -7.91
C SER A 251 10.65 22.52 -7.29
N GLU A 252 9.42 22.26 -7.75
CA GLU A 252 8.23 23.01 -7.37
C GLU A 252 7.88 22.77 -5.90
N PRO A 253 7.62 23.83 -5.12
CA PRO A 253 7.35 23.71 -3.69
C PRO A 253 6.00 23.07 -3.38
N ARG A 254 5.11 22.96 -4.38
CA ARG A 254 3.77 22.37 -4.25
C ARG A 254 3.59 21.35 -5.37
N LEU A 255 3.57 20.09 -5.00
CA LEU A 255 3.41 18.96 -5.91
C LEU A 255 2.28 18.07 -5.40
N VAL A 256 1.36 17.73 -6.29
CA VAL A 256 0.36 16.68 -6.08
C VAL A 256 0.63 15.57 -7.09
N VAL A 257 0.92 14.37 -6.61
CA VAL A 257 1.02 13.17 -7.44
C VAL A 257 -0.16 12.26 -7.09
N ALA A 258 -1.04 12.04 -8.05
CA ALA A 258 -2.24 11.27 -7.84
C ALA A 258 -2.59 10.45 -9.08
N GLY A 259 -3.35 9.38 -8.88
CA GLY A 259 -3.59 8.37 -9.90
C GLY A 259 -3.67 6.97 -9.29
N ASP A 260 -3.65 5.98 -10.17
CA ASP A 260 -3.59 4.57 -9.78
C ASP A 260 -2.17 4.06 -9.93
N PHE A 261 -1.45 4.00 -8.82
CA PHE A 261 -0.06 3.54 -8.76
C PHE A 261 0.10 2.02 -8.95
N ASN A 262 -1.00 1.26 -9.11
CA ASN A 262 -0.99 -0.20 -9.15
C ASN A 262 -0.17 -0.83 -8.01
N SER A 263 -0.15 -0.14 -6.87
CA SER A 263 0.75 -0.37 -5.75
C SER A 263 0.06 0.02 -4.45
N SER A 264 0.66 -0.39 -3.35
CA SER A 264 0.19 -0.11 -1.98
C SER A 264 1.40 -0.05 -1.05
N PHE A 265 1.20 0.36 0.20
CA PHE A 265 2.25 0.36 1.23
C PHE A 265 2.82 -1.05 1.53
N SER A 266 2.26 -2.13 0.99
CA SER A 266 2.90 -3.44 1.01
C SER A 266 4.18 -3.50 0.16
N HIS A 267 4.27 -2.66 -0.88
CA HIS A 267 5.36 -2.66 -1.84
C HIS A 267 6.48 -1.70 -1.40
N PRO A 268 7.74 -2.14 -1.23
CA PRO A 268 8.85 -1.28 -0.85
C PRO A 268 9.08 -0.09 -1.79
N VAL A 269 9.03 -0.35 -3.11
CA VAL A 269 9.18 0.68 -4.14
C VAL A 269 8.15 1.79 -3.99
N PHE A 270 6.90 1.46 -3.65
CA PHE A 270 5.85 2.45 -3.40
C PHE A 270 6.07 3.24 -2.11
N ARG A 271 6.54 2.59 -1.04
CA ARG A 271 6.79 3.29 0.22
C ARG A 271 7.90 4.33 0.14
N ARG A 272 8.90 4.14 -0.73
CA ARG A 272 9.96 5.13 -0.95
C ARG A 272 9.40 6.45 -1.49
N LEU A 273 8.47 6.37 -2.44
CA LEU A 273 7.87 7.58 -3.02
C LEU A 273 6.93 8.30 -2.04
N ALA A 274 6.26 7.54 -1.16
CA ALA A 274 5.20 8.07 -0.28
C ALA A 274 5.73 8.70 1.01
N VAL A 275 6.97 8.39 1.39
CA VAL A 275 7.64 8.95 2.58
C VAL A 275 8.90 9.65 2.10
N PRO A 276 8.85 10.97 1.81
CA PRO A 276 10.04 11.73 1.45
C PRO A 276 11.11 11.58 2.54
N GLY A 277 12.37 11.38 2.11
CA GLY A 277 13.54 11.32 3.00
C GLY A 277 13.90 12.64 3.65
#